data_AF-A0A6A4YX72-F1
#
_entry.id   AF-A0A6A4YX72-F1
#
_cell.length_a   1.000
_cell.length_b   1.000
_cell.length_c   1.000
_cell.angle_alpha   90.00
_cell.angle_beta   90.00
_cell.angle_gamma   90.00
#
_symmetry.space_group_name_H-M   'P 1'
#
loop_
_entity.id
_entity.type
_entity.pdbx_description
1 polymer ?
#
loop_
_entity_poly.entity_id
_entity_poly.type
_entity_poly.pdbx_seq_one_letter_code
_entity_poly.pdbx_strand_id
1 'polypeptide(L)'
;MLLRRLALLPRSGAAVRPQRNHPTVRFTATTTTITTPIFYVNASPHLGHLHSSLMADALSRWFQFRNEPTLFTTGTDEHGLKVQQAADKAGKPTDQFCDDVAATFQAMCASGDIR
;
A
#
# COMPACT_ATOMS: atom_id res chain seq x y z
N MET A 1 -6.58 -47.63 25.19
CA MET A 1 -8.05 -47.65 25.31
C MET A 1 -8.61 -46.84 24.15
N LEU A 2 -9.27 -47.53 23.21
CA LEU A 2 -9.73 -47.03 21.91
C LEU A 2 -11.09 -46.35 22.09
N LEU A 3 -11.31 -45.13 21.59
CA LEU A 3 -12.69 -44.63 21.40
C LEU A 3 -12.85 -44.00 20.01
N ARG A 4 -13.83 -44.55 19.29
CA ARG A 4 -14.13 -44.39 17.87
C ARG A 4 -14.77 -43.04 17.55
N ARG A 5 -14.45 -42.50 16.36
CA ARG A 5 -15.23 -41.49 15.65
C ARG A 5 -16.67 -41.97 15.44
N LEU A 6 -17.65 -41.12 15.75
CA LEU A 6 -19.02 -41.26 15.30
C LEU A 6 -19.20 -40.38 14.05
N ALA A 7 -19.21 -41.00 12.87
CA ALA A 7 -19.58 -40.35 11.63
C ALA A 7 -21.11 -40.30 11.55
N LEU A 8 -21.68 -39.08 11.53
CA LEU A 8 -23.08 -38.87 11.17
C LEU A 8 -23.22 -38.91 9.65
N LEU A 9 -23.99 -39.87 9.15
CA LEU A 9 -24.36 -40.00 7.73
C LEU A 9 -25.28 -38.85 7.30
N PRO A 10 -25.23 -38.40 6.04
CA PRO A 10 -26.07 -37.32 5.53
C PRO A 10 -27.51 -37.81 5.29
N ARG A 11 -28.50 -36.97 5.62
CA ARG A 11 -29.91 -37.19 5.26
C ARG A 11 -30.14 -36.81 3.78
N SER A 12 -30.81 -37.71 3.09
CA SER A 12 -31.22 -37.69 1.68
C SER A 12 -32.17 -36.52 1.34
N GLY A 13 -32.07 -36.01 0.10
CA GLY A 13 -33.23 -35.52 -0.65
C GLY A 13 -33.34 -34.01 -0.89
N ALA A 14 -32.47 -33.44 -1.73
CA ALA A 14 -32.78 -32.19 -2.44
C ALA A 14 -32.48 -32.38 -3.94
N ALA A 15 -33.47 -32.08 -4.77
CA ALA A 15 -33.42 -32.25 -6.22
C ALA A 15 -32.17 -31.59 -6.84
N VAL A 16 -31.40 -32.38 -7.60
CA VAL A 16 -30.28 -31.88 -8.42
C VAL A 16 -30.85 -30.99 -9.52
N ARG A 17 -30.84 -29.67 -9.32
CA ARG A 17 -31.01 -28.72 -10.42
C ARG A 17 -29.85 -28.93 -11.40
N PRO A 18 -30.09 -28.94 -12.72
CA PRO A 18 -29.00 -29.06 -13.68
C PRO A 18 -28.11 -27.82 -13.52
N GLN A 19 -26.86 -28.03 -13.09
CA GLN A 19 -25.88 -26.95 -13.11
C GLN A 19 -25.65 -26.58 -14.57
N ARG A 20 -26.05 -25.37 -14.95
CA ARG A 20 -25.57 -24.76 -16.18
C ARG A 20 -24.06 -24.59 -16.02
N ASN A 21 -23.30 -25.32 -16.83
CA ASN A 21 -21.87 -25.09 -17.03
C ASN A 21 -21.67 -23.72 -17.67
N HIS A 22 -21.75 -22.67 -16.86
CA HIS A 22 -21.18 -21.39 -17.21
C HIS A 22 -19.69 -21.47 -16.91
N PRO A 23 -18.80 -21.16 -17.85
CA PRO A 23 -17.38 -21.00 -17.54
C PRO A 23 -17.30 -19.93 -16.46
N THR A 24 -16.93 -20.33 -15.24
CA THR A 24 -16.70 -19.39 -14.15
C THR A 24 -15.41 -18.68 -14.50
N VAL A 25 -15.52 -17.52 -15.14
CA VAL A 25 -14.38 -16.62 -15.30
C VAL A 25 -13.96 -16.23 -13.89
N ARG A 26 -12.90 -16.86 -13.38
CA ARG A 26 -12.25 -16.43 -12.16
C ARG A 26 -11.56 -15.11 -12.48
N PHE A 27 -12.20 -14.01 -12.15
CA PHE A 27 -11.48 -12.75 -12.04
C PHE A 27 -10.42 -12.97 -10.95
N THR A 28 -9.14 -13.01 -11.34
CA THR A 28 -8.04 -12.86 -10.40
C THR A 28 -8.31 -11.58 -9.62
N ALA A 29 -8.29 -11.63 -8.29
CA ALA A 29 -8.53 -10.46 -7.47
C ALA A 29 -7.63 -9.31 -7.94
N THR A 30 -8.21 -8.22 -8.40
CA THR A 30 -7.46 -7.04 -8.82
C THR A 30 -6.86 -6.37 -7.58
N THR A 31 -5.55 -6.14 -7.58
CA THR A 31 -4.89 -5.45 -6.47
C THR A 31 -5.30 -3.99 -6.43
N THR A 32 -5.85 -3.55 -5.30
CA THR A 32 -6.13 -2.14 -5.02
C THR A 32 -4.81 -1.42 -4.83
N THR A 33 -4.50 -0.49 -5.73
CA THR A 33 -3.25 0.29 -5.68
C THR A 33 -3.55 1.71 -5.19
N ILE A 34 -2.84 2.13 -4.15
CA ILE A 34 -2.98 3.43 -3.51
C ILE A 34 -1.63 4.12 -3.59
N THR A 35 -1.63 5.38 -3.99
CA THR A 35 -0.40 6.17 -4.09
C THR A 35 -0.58 7.52 -3.45
N THR A 36 0.52 8.09 -2.95
CA THR A 36 0.61 9.55 -2.74
C THR A 36 1.15 10.20 -4.01
N PRO A 37 1.11 11.55 -4.11
CA PRO A 37 2.08 12.25 -4.95
C PRO A 37 3.51 11.85 -4.56
N ILE A 38 4.44 11.93 -5.52
CA ILE A 38 5.87 11.96 -5.21
C ILE A 38 6.24 13.39 -4.76
N PHE A 39 6.92 13.51 -3.63
CA PHE A 39 7.18 14.81 -3.00
C PHE A 39 8.50 15.41 -3.45
N TYR A 40 8.51 16.67 -3.88
CA TYR A 40 9.75 17.34 -4.27
C TYR A 40 10.72 17.47 -3.09
N VAL A 41 12.00 17.14 -3.34
CA VAL A 41 13.06 17.16 -2.31
C VAL A 41 13.73 18.53 -2.14
N ASN A 42 13.11 19.61 -2.59
CA ASN A 42 13.70 20.96 -2.48
C ASN A 42 13.58 21.57 -1.06
N ALA A 43 12.87 20.92 -0.13
CA ALA A 43 12.68 21.34 1.25
C ALA A 43 12.32 20.16 2.17
N SER A 44 12.40 20.36 3.49
CA SER A 44 11.96 19.38 4.50
C SER A 44 10.47 19.07 4.45
N PRO A 45 10.04 17.87 4.87
CA PRO A 45 8.64 17.53 4.96
C PRO A 45 7.87 18.42 5.95
N HIS A 46 6.56 18.58 5.71
CA HIS A 46 5.67 19.42 6.51
C HIS A 46 4.28 18.78 6.59
N LEU A 47 3.36 19.40 7.35
CA LEU A 47 2.01 18.88 7.61
C LEU A 47 1.26 18.43 6.34
N GLY A 48 1.38 19.15 5.23
CA GLY A 48 0.76 18.75 3.95
C GLY A 48 1.24 17.41 3.38
N HIS A 49 2.54 17.09 3.52
CA HIS A 49 3.08 15.79 3.11
C HIS A 49 2.54 14.69 4.03
N LEU A 50 2.60 14.91 5.35
CA LEU A 50 2.06 13.98 6.34
C LEU A 50 0.57 13.71 6.12
N HIS A 51 -0.23 14.75 5.87
CA HIS A 51 -1.66 14.62 5.61
C HIS A 51 -1.93 13.68 4.42
N SER A 52 -1.20 13.88 3.31
CA SER A 52 -1.37 13.05 2.11
C SER A 52 -1.00 11.59 2.39
N SER A 53 0.14 11.36 3.07
CA SER A 53 0.57 10.02 3.47
C SER A 53 -0.40 9.35 4.44
N LEU A 54 -0.94 10.10 5.40
CA LEU A 54 -1.91 9.59 6.38
C LEU A 54 -3.22 9.15 5.72
N MET A 55 -3.75 9.94 4.78
CA MET A 55 -4.97 9.57 4.06
C MET A 55 -4.76 8.31 3.21
N ALA A 56 -3.60 8.19 2.54
CA ALA A 56 -3.25 7.02 1.74
C ALA A 56 -3.07 5.76 2.62
N ASP A 57 -2.37 5.89 3.75
CA ASP A 57 -2.19 4.79 4.71
C ASP A 57 -3.53 4.35 5.33
N ALA A 58 -4.38 5.28 5.77
CA ALA A 58 -5.69 4.96 6.32
C ALA A 58 -6.56 4.19 5.31
N LEU A 59 -6.54 4.60 4.04
CA LEU A 59 -7.25 3.91 2.97
C LEU A 59 -6.65 2.52 2.71
N SER A 60 -5.32 2.40 2.71
CA SER A 60 -4.62 1.12 2.53
C SER A 60 -5.00 0.13 3.64
N ARG A 61 -4.98 0.59 4.89
CA ARG A 61 -5.40 -0.20 6.06
C ARG A 61 -6.87 -0.63 5.96
N TRP A 62 -7.74 0.22 5.43
CA TRP A 62 -9.15 -0.12 5.21
C TRP A 62 -9.34 -1.26 4.20
N PHE A 63 -8.64 -1.23 3.07
CA PHE A 63 -8.71 -2.31 2.08
C PHE A 63 -8.06 -3.61 2.58
N GLN A 64 -6.94 -3.51 3.28
CA GLN A 64 -6.32 -4.66 3.95
C GLN A 64 -7.26 -5.28 4.99
N PHE A 65 -7.97 -4.46 5.78
CA PHE A 65 -8.97 -4.91 6.76
C PHE A 65 -10.13 -5.68 6.09
N ARG A 66 -10.45 -5.35 4.84
CA ARG A 66 -11.46 -6.06 4.01
C ARG A 66 -10.93 -7.33 3.35
N ASN A 67 -9.69 -7.74 3.63
CA ASN A 67 -8.99 -8.86 2.98
C ASN A 67 -8.83 -8.67 1.46
N GLU A 68 -8.67 -7.42 1.01
CA GLU A 68 -8.37 -7.14 -0.39
C GLU A 68 -6.85 -7.06 -0.63
N PRO A 69 -6.35 -7.65 -1.73
CA PRO A 69 -4.96 -7.44 -2.13
C PRO A 69 -4.71 -5.95 -2.32
N THR A 70 -3.77 -5.39 -1.57
CA THR A 70 -3.54 -3.94 -1.51
C THR A 70 -2.06 -3.63 -1.65
N LEU A 71 -1.72 -2.66 -2.49
CA LEU A 71 -0.39 -2.09 -2.64
C LEU A 71 -0.46 -0.59 -2.32
N PHE A 72 0.36 -0.13 -1.37
CA PHE A 72 0.53 1.29 -1.08
C PHE A 72 1.95 1.72 -1.44
N THR A 73 2.10 2.79 -2.22
CA THR A 73 3.39 3.38 -2.56
C THR A 73 3.42 4.90 -2.36
N THR A 74 4.59 5.40 -2.00
CA THR A 74 4.92 6.82 -1.87
C THR A 74 6.36 7.04 -2.36
N GLY A 75 6.81 8.29 -2.45
CA GLY A 75 8.19 8.57 -2.89
C GLY A 75 8.51 10.05 -3.01
N THR A 76 9.67 10.30 -3.59
CA THR A 76 10.27 11.62 -3.77
C THR A 76 10.45 11.94 -5.25
N ASP A 77 10.29 13.21 -5.62
CA ASP A 77 10.68 13.74 -6.92
C ASP A 77 12.01 14.48 -6.78
N GLU A 78 13.04 13.90 -7.36
CA GLU A 78 14.46 14.23 -7.13
C GLU A 78 15.11 14.95 -8.30
N HIS A 79 14.35 15.21 -9.37
CA HIS A 79 14.90 15.81 -10.59
C HIS A 79 14.47 17.28 -10.76
N GLY A 80 15.21 17.98 -11.62
CA GLY A 80 14.88 19.32 -12.07
C GLY A 80 15.73 20.43 -11.43
N LEU A 81 15.70 21.61 -12.07
CA LEU A 81 16.57 22.74 -11.74
C LEU A 81 16.41 23.23 -10.30
N LYS A 82 15.20 23.14 -9.73
CA LYS A 82 14.95 23.58 -8.34
C LYS A 82 15.65 22.69 -7.32
N VAL A 83 15.77 21.39 -7.59
CA VAL A 83 16.50 20.46 -6.72
C VAL A 83 17.99 20.75 -6.78
N GLN A 84 18.54 20.93 -7.99
CA GLN A 84 19.94 21.35 -8.17
C GLN A 84 20.24 22.66 -7.42
N GLN A 85 19.41 23.68 -7.59
CA GLN A 85 19.57 24.97 -6.90
C GLN A 85 19.51 24.85 -5.37
N ALA A 86 18.68 23.95 -4.85
CA ALA A 86 18.60 23.68 -3.42
C ALA A 86 19.85 22.96 -2.90
N ALA A 87 20.36 21.99 -3.65
CA ALA A 87 21.61 21.29 -3.34
C ALA A 87 22.83 22.23 -3.37
N ASP A 88 22.93 23.07 -4.40
CA ASP A 88 23.99 24.08 -4.53
C ASP A 88 23.96 25.07 -3.35
N LYS A 89 22.76 25.52 -2.94
CA LYS A 89 22.58 26.40 -1.77
C LYS A 89 22.95 25.70 -0.46
N ALA A 90 22.76 24.38 -0.38
CA ALA A 90 23.17 23.57 0.76
C ALA A 90 24.66 23.18 0.73
N GLY A 91 25.38 23.48 -0.36
CA GLY A 91 26.79 23.12 -0.54
C GLY A 91 27.02 21.61 -0.67
N LYS A 92 26.04 20.87 -1.19
CA LYS A 92 26.08 19.40 -1.30
C LYS A 92 25.97 18.94 -2.75
N PRO A 93 26.59 17.81 -3.12
CA PRO A 93 26.21 17.07 -4.33
C PRO A 93 24.70 16.78 -4.37
N THR A 94 24.10 16.84 -5.55
CA THR A 94 22.64 16.73 -5.72
C THR A 94 22.11 15.37 -5.29
N ASP A 95 22.81 14.30 -5.62
CA ASP A 95 22.52 12.93 -5.18
C ASP A 95 22.50 12.83 -3.64
N GLN A 96 23.56 13.32 -2.98
CA GLN A 96 23.64 13.33 -1.53
C GLN A 96 22.53 14.20 -0.89
N PHE A 97 22.21 15.34 -1.51
CA PHE A 97 21.12 16.19 -1.05
C PHE A 97 19.75 15.49 -1.15
N CYS A 98 19.49 14.80 -2.26
CA CYS A 98 18.29 13.99 -2.44
C CYS A 98 18.19 12.88 -1.39
N ASP A 99 19.27 12.12 -1.17
CA ASP A 99 19.34 11.06 -0.15
C ASP A 99 19.01 11.60 1.25
N ASP A 100 19.63 12.73 1.62
CA ASP A 100 19.42 13.36 2.93
C ASP A 100 17.96 13.80 3.12
N VAL A 101 17.35 14.40 2.09
CA VAL A 101 15.96 14.86 2.17
C VAL A 101 15.00 13.67 2.15
N ALA A 102 15.22 12.66 1.30
CA ALA A 102 14.43 11.44 1.27
C ALA A 102 14.42 10.74 2.64
N ALA A 103 15.56 10.69 3.33
CA ALA A 103 15.64 10.17 4.70
C ALA A 103 14.73 10.94 5.68
N THR A 104 14.56 12.25 5.51
CA THR A 104 13.62 13.02 6.35
C THR A 104 12.15 12.67 6.07
N PHE A 105 11.79 12.36 4.82
CA PHE A 105 10.44 11.85 4.48
C PHE A 105 10.20 10.47 5.08
N GLN A 106 11.20 9.58 5.02
CA GLN A 106 11.13 8.26 5.67
C GLN A 106 10.95 8.40 7.18
N ALA A 107 11.71 9.30 7.83
CA ALA A 107 11.58 9.57 9.25
C ALA A 107 10.20 10.15 9.62
N MET A 108 9.65 11.03 8.78
CA MET A 108 8.28 11.54 8.97
C MET A 108 7.25 10.42 8.91
N CYS A 109 7.33 9.54 7.89
CA CYS A 109 6.43 8.40 7.75
C CYS A 109 6.55 7.46 8.96
N ALA A 110 7.76 7.13 9.40
CA ALA A 110 7.99 6.31 10.59
C ALA A 110 7.42 6.95 11.86
N SER A 111 7.61 8.26 12.06
CA SER A 111 7.05 8.99 13.20
C SER A 111 5.51 9.04 13.17
N GLY A 112 4.91 9.00 11.98
CA GLY A 112 3.47 9.03 11.78
C GLY A 112 2.79 7.65 11.77
N ASP A 113 3.53 6.57 12.00
CA ASP A 113 3.07 5.19 11.77
C ASP A 113 2.46 5.00 10.36
N ILE A 114 3.10 5.56 9.34
CA ILE A 114 2.70 5.36 7.94
C ILE A 114 3.41 4.10 7.43
N ARG A 115 2.65 3.11 6.93
CA ARG A 115 3.18 1.81 6.48
C ARG A 115 3.69 1.82 5.05
#